data_AF-A0A8H8R4L4-F1
#
_entry.id   AF-A0A8H8R4L4-F1
#
_cell.length_a   1.000
_cell.length_b   1.000
_cell.length_c   1.000
_cell.angle_alpha   90.00
_cell.angle_beta   90.00
_cell.angle_gamma   90.00
#
_symmetry.space_group_name_H-M   'P 1'
#
loop_
_entity.id
_entity.type
_entity.pdbx_description
1 polymer ?
#
loop_
_entity_poly.entity_id
_entity_poly.type
_entity_poly.pdbx_seq_one_letter_code
_entity_poly.pdbx_strand_id
1 'polypeptide(L)'
;MKSAMVETDPTGRHQQGLMAYKYEAILSTEHAENYRETRSTLHVNEETLRILEGHPRKFQSQNRRNRGRLVIMSLGVIAILLFLRRAVAYVFPGVGWSHPTQSCDSVSEGYQCQPELSHYWGQYSPYFAVESEIATEVPDQCQVTFAQILSRHGARDPTSSKSTKYSETIANIHAHAKSYGKGYTFIKDYTYTLGADQLSVFGQQQMINSGEKYYCRYKSLAQNTTPFIRSSGQDRVIESAQNWTQGFHDARIDDLSESNDGYPYKIVVISEVAGSNNTLDHGLCTSFEDGFDSNIGDSAQQTWLGIFTPSITARLNRNLPGVNLTNTDTIYLMDLCPFNTVANPLGHISPFCSLFTLSEWHSYDYYQTLGKYYGYGWGNPLGPTQGVGFTNELIARLTATPVSDHTSTNSTLDSSPKTFPIGGTTSLYADFSHDNDMTAIFAALGLYNATMPLSNTTLQDTEHTKGYSAAWSVPFAARAYFEKMSCVGAKEEFVRVIVNDQVLPLEACGGDNLGRCKLSAFVDSLSFARQGGKWDQCFA
;
A
#
# COMPACT_ATOMS: atom_id res chain seq x y z
N MET A 1 -7.13 14.12 63.60
CA MET A 1 -8.27 14.90 63.03
C MET A 1 -8.33 14.55 61.55
N LYS A 2 -9.17 13.59 61.11
CA LYS A 2 -10.54 13.79 60.53
C LYS A 2 -10.60 15.06 59.65
N SER A 3 -10.95 15.03 58.37
CA SER A 3 -12.15 14.43 57.76
C SER A 3 -12.01 14.21 56.24
N ALA A 4 -13.01 13.53 55.65
CA ALA A 4 -13.03 12.91 54.32
C ALA A 4 -13.98 13.59 53.29
N MET A 5 -13.86 13.14 52.03
CA MET A 5 -14.82 13.09 50.88
C MET A 5 -15.30 14.43 50.26
N VAL A 6 -15.38 14.63 48.92
CA VAL A 6 -16.31 14.06 47.92
C VAL A 6 -15.88 14.53 46.49
N GLU A 7 -16.23 13.72 45.48
CA GLU A 7 -16.09 13.83 44.01
C GLU A 7 -16.60 15.11 43.32
N THR A 8 -16.11 15.36 42.08
CA THR A 8 -16.96 15.52 40.88
C THR A 8 -16.12 15.44 39.58
N ASP A 9 -16.58 14.61 38.65
CA ASP A 9 -16.16 14.48 37.23
C ASP A 9 -17.16 15.23 36.34
N PRO A 10 -16.73 15.83 35.21
CA PRO A 10 -17.63 16.03 34.08
C PRO A 10 -16.98 15.65 32.75
N THR A 11 -17.08 14.38 32.35
CA THR A 11 -16.95 13.98 30.95
C THR A 11 -18.27 13.43 30.42
N GLY A 12 -19.05 14.31 29.79
CA GLY A 12 -20.26 13.92 29.06
C GLY A 12 -19.89 13.13 27.81
N ARG A 13 -20.15 11.82 27.82
CA ARG A 13 -20.16 10.99 26.61
C ARG A 13 -21.37 10.05 26.62
N HIS A 14 -22.25 10.25 25.65
CA HIS A 14 -23.39 9.37 25.36
C HIS A 14 -22.88 8.02 24.86
N GLN A 15 -23.19 6.94 25.59
CA GLN A 15 -23.12 5.56 25.12
C GLN A 15 -24.40 5.21 24.34
N GLN A 16 -24.27 4.74 23.10
CA GLN A 16 -25.28 3.90 22.44
C GLN A 16 -24.71 2.48 22.34
N GLY A 17 -25.49 1.52 22.82
CA GLY A 17 -25.08 0.14 23.08
C GLY A 17 -25.02 -0.72 21.83
N LEU A 18 -24.04 -1.64 21.83
CA LEU A 18 -23.97 -2.79 20.95
C LEU A 18 -24.32 -4.04 21.77
N MET A 19 -25.42 -4.68 21.37
CA MET A 19 -25.91 -5.95 21.91
C MET A 19 -24.92 -7.08 21.60
N ALA A 20 -24.39 -7.72 22.64
CA ALA A 20 -23.55 -8.91 22.54
C ALA A 20 -24.43 -10.17 22.46
N TYR A 21 -24.30 -10.95 21.38
CA TYR A 21 -24.87 -12.29 21.28
C TYR A 21 -23.98 -13.29 22.01
N LYS A 22 -24.52 -13.90 23.07
CA LYS A 22 -23.91 -15.05 23.77
C LYS A 22 -24.20 -16.34 22.99
N TYR A 23 -23.16 -17.11 22.68
CA TYR A 23 -23.29 -18.50 22.25
C TYR A 23 -22.75 -19.41 23.36
N GLU A 24 -23.61 -20.27 23.90
CA GLU A 24 -23.26 -21.36 24.80
C GLU A 24 -22.91 -22.62 24.00
N ALA A 25 -21.84 -23.31 24.39
CA ALA A 25 -21.40 -24.56 23.80
C ALA A 25 -22.14 -25.75 24.44
N ILE A 26 -22.65 -26.65 23.60
CA ILE A 26 -23.26 -27.93 24.01
C ILE A 26 -22.17 -29.00 24.05
N LEU A 27 -21.98 -29.63 25.21
CA LEU A 27 -21.21 -30.85 25.43
C LEU A 27 -22.05 -32.08 25.05
N SER A 28 -21.46 -33.07 24.37
CA SER A 28 -21.93 -34.46 24.46
C SER A 28 -20.77 -35.44 24.49
N THR A 29 -20.74 -36.21 25.57
CA THR A 29 -19.86 -37.34 25.86
C THR A 29 -20.39 -38.66 25.28
N GLU A 30 -19.43 -39.54 24.95
CA GLU A 30 -19.46 -41.02 25.01
C GLU A 30 -20.52 -41.83 24.24
N HIS A 31 -20.07 -42.64 23.28
CA HIS A 31 -20.00 -44.11 23.45
C HIS A 31 -19.30 -44.78 22.25
N ALA A 32 -18.30 -45.60 22.56
CA ALA A 32 -17.72 -46.60 21.66
C ALA A 32 -18.40 -47.95 21.92
N GLU A 33 -18.65 -48.75 20.87
CA GLU A 33 -18.23 -50.15 20.76
C GLU A 33 -18.89 -50.92 19.58
N ASN A 34 -18.04 -51.73 18.92
CA ASN A 34 -18.30 -53.02 18.24
C ASN A 34 -19.38 -53.14 17.15
N TYR A 35 -18.99 -53.59 15.94
CA TYR A 35 -19.19 -54.99 15.51
C TYR A 35 -18.51 -55.33 14.16
N ARG A 36 -18.11 -56.60 14.07
CA ARG A 36 -17.28 -57.26 13.05
C ARG A 36 -18.17 -57.96 11.99
N GLU A 37 -17.75 -57.88 10.73
CA GLU A 37 -17.68 -58.93 9.71
C GLU A 37 -18.83 -59.96 9.51
N THR A 38 -19.43 -60.00 8.32
CA THR A 38 -19.69 -61.26 7.59
C THR A 38 -20.09 -61.01 6.13
N ARG A 39 -19.45 -61.75 5.21
CA ARG A 39 -19.73 -61.84 3.78
C ARG A 39 -20.46 -63.16 3.52
N SER A 40 -21.58 -63.15 2.81
CA SER A 40 -22.16 -64.37 2.21
C SER A 40 -22.84 -64.05 0.88
N THR A 41 -22.58 -64.91 -0.09
CA THR A 41 -23.03 -64.91 -1.50
C THR A 41 -24.50 -65.31 -1.64
N LEU A 42 -25.26 -64.65 -2.51
CA LEU A 42 -26.59 -65.11 -2.93
C LEU A 42 -26.71 -65.19 -4.46
N HIS A 43 -27.09 -66.37 -4.93
CA HIS A 43 -27.43 -66.70 -6.32
C HIS A 43 -28.76 -66.02 -6.71
N VAL A 44 -28.82 -65.37 -7.88
CA VAL A 44 -30.03 -64.72 -8.39
C VAL A 44 -30.74 -65.64 -9.40
N ASN A 45 -32.05 -65.86 -9.20
CA ASN A 45 -32.93 -66.68 -10.04
C ASN A 45 -33.37 -65.93 -11.32
N GLU A 46 -33.56 -66.68 -12.42
CA GLU A 46 -33.88 -66.29 -13.80
C GLU A 46 -35.19 -65.50 -13.96
N GLU A 47 -36.06 -65.54 -12.95
CA GLU A 47 -37.33 -64.80 -12.93
C GLU A 47 -37.13 -63.30 -12.63
N THR A 48 -36.07 -62.93 -11.90
CA THR A 48 -35.74 -61.54 -11.57
C THR A 48 -35.17 -60.78 -12.78
N LEU A 49 -34.52 -61.48 -13.71
CA LEU A 49 -33.99 -60.89 -14.95
C LEU A 49 -35.11 -60.46 -15.92
N ARG A 50 -36.25 -61.16 -15.92
CA ARG A 50 -37.40 -60.80 -16.77
C ARG A 50 -38.15 -59.55 -16.31
N ILE A 51 -38.10 -59.20 -15.02
CA ILE A 51 -38.70 -57.97 -14.49
C ILE A 51 -37.84 -56.74 -14.86
N LEU A 52 -36.52 -56.92 -15.03
CA LEU A 52 -35.59 -55.83 -15.33
C LEU A 52 -35.60 -55.38 -16.81
N GLU A 53 -36.14 -56.17 -17.74
CA GLU A 53 -36.16 -55.83 -19.17
C GLU A 53 -37.43 -55.09 -19.63
N GLY A 54 -38.46 -54.96 -18.79
CA GLY A 54 -39.72 -54.26 -19.12
C GLY A 54 -39.71 -52.73 -18.92
N HIS A 55 -38.72 -52.18 -18.21
CA HIS A 55 -38.70 -50.77 -17.80
C HIS A 55 -38.05 -49.72 -18.73
N PRO A 56 -37.23 -50.01 -19.76
CA PRO A 56 -36.51 -48.94 -20.47
C PRO A 56 -37.38 -48.11 -21.44
N ARG A 57 -38.49 -48.66 -21.96
CA ARG A 57 -39.26 -48.01 -23.05
C ARG A 57 -40.25 -46.94 -22.57
N LYS A 58 -40.75 -47.02 -21.34
CA LYS A 58 -41.64 -45.97 -20.77
C LYS A 58 -40.87 -44.77 -20.21
N PHE A 59 -39.64 -44.95 -19.73
CA PHE A 59 -38.85 -43.85 -19.16
C PHE A 59 -38.25 -42.92 -20.24
N GLN A 60 -37.89 -43.46 -21.41
CA GLN A 60 -37.32 -42.65 -22.51
C GLN A 60 -38.34 -41.73 -23.20
N SER A 61 -39.64 -42.07 -23.22
CA SER A 61 -40.66 -41.22 -23.87
C SER A 61 -41.10 -40.03 -23.00
N GLN A 62 -41.17 -40.21 -21.67
CA GLN A 62 -41.45 -39.12 -20.73
C GLN A 62 -40.29 -38.11 -20.64
N ASN A 63 -39.04 -38.58 -20.68
CA ASN A 63 -37.87 -37.70 -20.55
C ASN A 63 -37.63 -36.83 -21.80
N ARG A 64 -38.00 -37.30 -23.00
CA ARG A 64 -38.00 -36.49 -24.23
C ARG A 64 -39.07 -35.39 -24.21
N ARG A 65 -40.25 -35.66 -23.67
CA ARG A 65 -41.35 -34.67 -23.56
C ARG A 65 -41.04 -33.56 -22.55
N ASN A 66 -40.39 -33.90 -21.44
CA ASN A 66 -39.97 -32.94 -20.41
C ASN A 66 -38.77 -32.09 -20.85
N ARG A 67 -37.78 -32.67 -21.56
CA ARG A 67 -36.69 -31.89 -22.19
C ARG A 67 -37.21 -30.92 -23.25
N GLY A 68 -38.17 -31.32 -24.08
CA GLY A 68 -38.79 -30.43 -25.06
C GLY A 68 -39.50 -29.23 -24.42
N ARG A 69 -40.25 -29.47 -23.33
CA ARG A 69 -40.91 -28.38 -22.56
C ARG A 69 -39.91 -27.45 -21.87
N LEU A 70 -38.83 -27.99 -21.29
CA LEU A 70 -37.80 -27.18 -20.65
C LEU A 70 -37.09 -26.28 -21.69
N VAL A 71 -36.71 -26.84 -22.84
CA VAL A 71 -36.05 -26.09 -23.91
C VAL A 71 -36.97 -24.99 -24.49
N ILE A 72 -38.27 -25.29 -24.67
CA ILE A 72 -39.24 -24.28 -25.12
C ILE A 72 -39.43 -23.17 -24.08
N MET A 73 -39.48 -23.50 -22.78
CA MET A 73 -39.53 -22.49 -21.72
C MET A 73 -38.25 -21.66 -21.65
N SER A 74 -37.07 -22.27 -21.78
CA SER A 74 -35.79 -21.55 -21.81
C SER A 74 -35.69 -20.61 -23.02
N LEU A 75 -36.11 -21.07 -24.20
CA LEU A 75 -36.18 -20.22 -25.41
C LEU A 75 -37.19 -19.10 -25.26
N GLY A 76 -38.33 -19.35 -24.61
CA GLY A 76 -39.32 -18.32 -24.27
C GLY A 76 -38.76 -17.25 -23.33
N VAL A 77 -38.04 -17.64 -22.27
CA VAL A 77 -37.40 -16.70 -21.33
C VAL A 77 -36.31 -15.89 -22.03
N ILE A 78 -35.48 -16.52 -22.87
CA ILE A 78 -34.45 -15.81 -23.66
C ILE A 78 -35.12 -14.83 -24.64
N ALA A 79 -36.19 -15.22 -25.32
CA ALA A 79 -36.92 -14.33 -26.22
C ALA A 79 -37.55 -13.14 -25.48
N ILE A 80 -38.11 -13.36 -24.28
CA ILE A 80 -38.65 -12.29 -23.42
C ILE A 80 -37.54 -11.35 -22.96
N LEU A 81 -36.37 -11.86 -22.55
CA LEU A 81 -35.22 -11.04 -22.14
C LEU A 81 -34.66 -10.23 -23.32
N LEU A 82 -34.60 -10.80 -24.52
CA LEU A 82 -34.18 -10.09 -25.73
C LEU A 82 -35.21 -9.03 -26.16
N PHE A 83 -36.50 -9.31 -25.99
CA PHE A 83 -37.57 -8.37 -26.28
C PHE A 83 -37.58 -7.21 -25.28
N LEU A 84 -37.40 -7.48 -23.98
CA LEU A 84 -37.24 -6.47 -22.94
C LEU A 84 -35.98 -5.62 -23.18
N ARG A 85 -34.86 -6.23 -23.58
CA ARG A 85 -33.63 -5.52 -23.96
C ARG A 85 -33.85 -4.59 -25.16
N ARG A 86 -34.58 -5.04 -26.17
CA ARG A 86 -34.96 -4.19 -27.32
C ARG A 86 -35.95 -3.09 -26.94
N ALA A 87 -36.92 -3.37 -26.06
CA ALA A 87 -37.88 -2.38 -25.59
C ALA A 87 -37.20 -1.26 -24.77
N VAL A 88 -36.26 -1.60 -23.88
CA VAL A 88 -35.46 -0.62 -23.13
C VAL A 88 -34.62 0.25 -24.07
N ALA A 89 -34.00 -0.35 -25.10
CA ALA A 89 -33.23 0.40 -26.10
C ALA A 89 -34.08 1.33 -26.99
N TYR A 90 -35.37 1.04 -27.18
CA TYR A 90 -36.29 1.89 -27.94
C TYR A 90 -36.90 3.02 -27.11
N VAL A 91 -37.08 2.82 -25.80
CA VAL A 91 -37.65 3.83 -24.89
C VAL A 91 -36.59 4.84 -24.42
N PHE A 92 -35.31 4.43 -24.38
CA PHE A 92 -34.19 5.29 -24.00
C PHE A 92 -33.05 5.24 -25.03
N PRO A 93 -33.16 5.99 -26.16
CA PRO A 93 -32.06 6.11 -27.11
C PRO A 93 -30.94 6.95 -26.48
N GLY A 94 -30.05 6.28 -25.73
CA GLY A 94 -28.95 6.95 -25.00
C GLY A 94 -28.40 6.19 -23.80
N VAL A 95 -29.12 5.19 -23.27
CA VAL A 95 -28.58 4.32 -22.21
C VAL A 95 -27.83 3.17 -22.88
N GLY A 96 -26.64 3.48 -23.41
CA GLY A 96 -25.64 2.45 -23.64
C GLY A 96 -25.38 1.74 -22.31
N TRP A 97 -25.29 0.42 -22.32
CA TRP A 97 -24.63 -0.27 -21.22
C TRP A 97 -23.20 0.27 -21.22
N SER A 98 -22.91 1.21 -20.32
CA SER A 98 -21.55 1.57 -19.99
C SER A 98 -20.89 0.25 -19.58
N HIS A 99 -20.05 -0.30 -20.45
CA HIS A 99 -19.05 -1.26 -20.00
C HIS A 99 -18.42 -0.66 -18.75
N PRO A 100 -18.31 -1.38 -17.62
CA PRO A 100 -17.55 -0.88 -16.48
C PRO A 100 -16.21 -0.46 -17.07
N THR A 101 -15.88 0.82 -16.98
CA THR A 101 -14.54 1.27 -17.31
C THR A 101 -13.64 0.47 -16.38
N GLN A 102 -12.93 -0.50 -16.94
CA GLN A 102 -12.04 -1.35 -16.17
C GLN A 102 -11.14 -0.43 -15.37
N SER A 103 -11.09 -0.63 -14.04
CA SER A 103 -10.19 0.13 -13.19
C SER A 103 -8.79 0.04 -13.79
N CYS A 104 -8.16 1.20 -13.98
CA CYS A 104 -6.77 1.28 -14.41
C CYS A 104 -5.80 1.02 -13.26
N ASP A 105 -6.30 0.74 -12.06
CA ASP A 105 -5.52 0.17 -10.95
C ASP A 105 -5.61 -1.36 -10.99
N SER A 106 -4.47 -2.02 -10.98
CA SER A 106 -4.37 -3.48 -11.05
C SER A 106 -3.36 -4.03 -10.05
N VAL A 107 -3.50 -5.32 -9.71
CA VAL A 107 -2.60 -6.02 -8.80
C VAL A 107 -1.15 -6.01 -9.33
N SER A 108 -0.94 -6.19 -10.64
CA SER A 108 0.40 -6.27 -11.23
C SER A 108 1.02 -4.90 -11.48
N GLU A 109 0.33 -4.01 -12.21
CA GLU A 109 0.91 -2.75 -12.69
C GLU A 109 0.64 -1.55 -11.77
N GLY A 110 -0.24 -1.71 -10.77
CA GLY A 110 -0.77 -0.56 -10.01
C GLY A 110 -1.60 0.36 -10.90
N TYR A 111 -1.55 1.65 -10.63
CA TYR A 111 -2.39 2.67 -11.24
C TYR A 111 -1.81 3.22 -12.56
N GLN A 112 -2.55 3.01 -13.64
CA GLN A 112 -2.14 3.30 -15.03
C GLN A 112 -3.09 4.27 -15.76
N CYS A 113 -3.91 5.04 -15.03
CA CYS A 113 -4.75 6.08 -15.64
C CYS A 113 -3.94 7.35 -15.89
N GLN A 114 -3.78 7.73 -17.15
CA GLN A 114 -3.03 8.95 -17.55
C GLN A 114 -1.63 8.99 -16.91
N PRO A 115 -0.78 7.98 -17.17
CA PRO A 115 0.53 7.84 -16.53
C PRO A 115 1.44 9.06 -16.76
N GLU A 116 1.30 9.75 -17.90
CA GLU A 116 2.00 11.01 -18.21
C GLU A 116 1.73 12.15 -17.21
N LEU A 117 0.71 11.99 -16.36
CA LEU A 117 0.27 12.90 -15.33
C LEU A 117 0.34 12.25 -13.94
N SER A 118 -0.31 11.09 -13.77
CA SER A 118 -0.53 10.49 -12.45
C SER A 118 0.73 9.93 -11.81
N HIS A 119 1.76 9.66 -12.61
CA HIS A 119 3.07 9.21 -12.13
C HIS A 119 4.00 10.38 -11.76
N TYR A 120 3.50 11.62 -11.85
CA TYR A 120 4.22 12.85 -11.56
C TYR A 120 3.56 13.66 -10.43
N TRP A 121 3.02 12.98 -9.42
CA TRP A 121 2.44 13.59 -8.22
C TRP A 121 3.33 13.40 -6.98
N GLY A 122 4.61 13.04 -7.16
CA GLY A 122 5.53 12.74 -6.08
C GLY A 122 4.98 11.65 -5.17
N GLN A 123 5.09 11.85 -3.85
CA GLN A 123 4.53 10.94 -2.85
C GLN A 123 2.99 10.85 -2.88
N TYR A 124 2.28 11.69 -3.64
CA TYR A 124 0.82 11.59 -3.77
C TYR A 124 0.38 10.78 -5.00
N SER A 125 1.33 10.30 -5.79
CA SER A 125 1.06 9.33 -6.85
C SER A 125 0.52 8.04 -6.21
N PRO A 126 -0.59 7.47 -6.69
CA PRO A 126 -0.90 6.07 -6.45
C PRO A 126 0.29 5.20 -6.88
N TYR A 127 0.57 4.11 -6.18
CA TYR A 127 1.58 3.15 -6.63
C TYR A 127 1.35 2.73 -8.08
N PHE A 128 2.46 2.65 -8.81
CA PHE A 128 2.59 2.06 -10.14
C PHE A 128 3.87 1.24 -10.17
N ALA A 129 3.89 0.18 -10.97
CA ALA A 129 5.11 -0.59 -11.20
C ALA A 129 6.13 0.30 -11.94
N VAL A 130 7.32 0.44 -11.36
CA VAL A 130 8.43 1.20 -11.94
C VAL A 130 9.21 0.26 -12.87
N GLU A 131 9.48 0.72 -14.08
CA GLU A 131 10.26 -0.06 -15.05
C GLU A 131 11.66 -0.37 -14.51
N SER A 132 12.07 -1.63 -14.65
CA SER A 132 13.36 -2.10 -14.18
C SER A 132 14.25 -2.54 -15.33
N GLU A 133 15.48 -2.03 -15.36
CA GLU A 133 16.52 -2.49 -16.30
C GLU A 133 17.02 -3.91 -15.98
N ILE A 134 16.86 -4.34 -14.72
CA ILE A 134 17.24 -5.67 -14.24
C ILE A 134 15.97 -6.49 -14.04
N ALA A 135 15.95 -7.71 -14.58
CA ALA A 135 14.81 -8.62 -14.45
C ALA A 135 14.39 -8.84 -12.99
N THR A 136 13.09 -8.68 -12.71
CA THR A 136 12.53 -8.74 -11.36
C THR A 136 12.27 -10.17 -10.90
N GLU A 137 12.19 -11.10 -11.85
CA GLU A 137 11.95 -12.52 -11.64
C GLU A 137 13.07 -13.13 -10.78
N VAL A 138 12.72 -14.16 -10.00
CA VAL A 138 13.72 -14.95 -9.29
C VAL A 138 14.48 -15.77 -10.33
N PRO A 139 15.82 -15.72 -10.40
CA PRO A 139 16.58 -16.50 -11.37
C PRO A 139 16.31 -18.01 -11.21
N ASP A 140 16.23 -18.76 -12.32
CA ASP A 140 15.86 -20.19 -12.34
C ASP A 140 16.71 -21.07 -11.40
N GLN A 141 17.98 -20.71 -11.22
CA GLN A 141 18.91 -21.42 -10.34
C GLN A 141 18.83 -21.00 -8.86
N CYS A 142 17.85 -20.17 -8.48
CA CYS A 142 17.73 -19.60 -7.15
C CYS A 142 16.34 -19.84 -6.54
N GLN A 143 16.29 -19.86 -5.22
CA GLN A 143 15.07 -19.94 -4.43
C GLN A 143 15.12 -18.88 -3.33
N VAL A 144 14.06 -18.06 -3.22
CA VAL A 144 13.91 -17.11 -2.11
C VAL A 144 13.74 -17.88 -0.80
N THR A 145 14.55 -17.55 0.19
CA THR A 145 14.56 -18.16 1.53
C THR A 145 14.03 -17.20 2.60
N PHE A 146 13.98 -15.90 2.30
CA PHE A 146 13.46 -14.85 3.16
C PHE A 146 12.92 -13.69 2.32
N ALA A 147 11.83 -13.08 2.75
CA ALA A 147 11.34 -11.83 2.18
C ALA A 147 10.78 -10.91 3.26
N GLN A 148 11.24 -9.65 3.27
CA GLN A 148 10.66 -8.58 4.06
C GLN A 148 10.03 -7.54 3.14
N ILE A 149 8.77 -7.19 3.38
CA ILE A 149 8.14 -6.01 2.80
C ILE A 149 8.20 -4.85 3.81
N LEU A 150 8.67 -3.69 3.35
CA LEU A 150 8.41 -2.41 3.99
C LEU A 150 7.40 -1.67 3.11
N SER A 151 6.22 -1.40 3.64
CA SER A 151 5.11 -0.80 2.89
C SER A 151 4.70 0.54 3.49
N ARG A 152 4.41 1.50 2.63
CA ARG A 152 3.67 2.70 3.04
C ARG A 152 2.19 2.36 3.21
N HIS A 153 1.48 3.16 3.98
CA HIS A 153 0.02 3.23 3.91
C HIS A 153 -0.49 3.51 2.48
N GLY A 154 -1.73 3.11 2.19
CA GLY A 154 -2.40 3.38 0.91
C GLY A 154 -2.79 4.86 0.73
N ALA A 155 -3.47 5.18 -0.37
CA ALA A 155 -3.95 6.53 -0.62
C ALA A 155 -4.92 7.01 0.46
N ARG A 156 -4.82 8.30 0.80
CA ARG A 156 -5.51 8.90 1.93
C ARG A 156 -6.03 10.29 1.61
N ASP A 157 -6.90 10.78 2.47
CA ASP A 157 -7.22 12.20 2.56
C ASP A 157 -5.99 13.05 2.92
N PRO A 158 -6.02 14.38 2.65
CA PRO A 158 -5.03 15.32 3.16
C PRO A 158 -4.86 15.21 4.68
N THR A 159 -3.72 15.65 5.22
CA THR A 159 -3.61 15.80 6.68
C THR A 159 -4.58 16.89 7.15
N SER A 160 -5.05 16.84 8.41
CA SER A 160 -5.98 17.85 8.95
C SER A 160 -5.54 19.30 8.71
N SER A 161 -4.25 19.60 8.89
CA SER A 161 -3.69 20.94 8.65
C SER A 161 -3.72 21.34 7.17
N LYS A 162 -3.46 20.41 6.25
CA LYS A 162 -3.55 20.65 4.80
C LYS A 162 -5.00 20.73 4.32
N SER A 163 -5.87 19.89 4.85
CA SER A 163 -7.31 19.89 4.54
C SER A 163 -7.95 21.25 4.83
N THR A 164 -7.58 21.84 5.98
CA THR A 164 -7.95 23.22 6.33
C THR A 164 -7.48 24.23 5.28
N LYS A 165 -6.19 24.24 4.94
CA LYS A 165 -5.60 25.17 3.97
C LYS A 165 -6.22 25.04 2.57
N TYR A 166 -6.51 23.81 2.14
CA TYR A 166 -7.13 23.56 0.84
C TYR A 166 -8.58 24.05 0.80
N SER A 167 -9.34 23.78 1.87
CA SER A 167 -10.71 24.27 2.03
C SER A 167 -10.76 25.81 2.03
N GLU A 168 -9.84 26.46 2.76
CA GLU A 168 -9.70 27.92 2.78
C GLU A 168 -9.36 28.49 1.40
N THR A 169 -8.48 27.84 0.64
CA THR A 169 -8.12 28.25 -0.73
C THR A 169 -9.34 28.22 -1.65
N ILE A 170 -10.16 27.17 -1.56
CA ILE A 170 -11.40 27.03 -2.34
C ILE A 170 -12.43 28.06 -1.91
N ALA A 171 -12.62 28.27 -0.60
CA ALA A 171 -13.51 29.29 -0.07
C ALA A 171 -13.10 30.70 -0.54
N ASN A 172 -11.80 30.99 -0.59
CA ASN A 172 -11.27 32.25 -1.12
C ASN A 172 -11.61 32.42 -2.61
N ILE A 173 -11.49 31.36 -3.42
CA ILE A 173 -11.90 31.37 -4.83
C ILE A 173 -13.40 31.66 -4.96
N HIS A 174 -14.25 30.95 -4.21
CA HIS A 174 -15.70 31.15 -4.27
C HIS A 174 -16.13 32.56 -3.85
N ALA A 175 -15.47 33.13 -2.84
CA ALA A 175 -15.80 34.44 -2.30
C ALA A 175 -15.40 35.59 -3.25
N HIS A 176 -14.28 35.45 -3.98
CA HIS A 176 -13.65 36.58 -4.66
C HIS A 176 -13.52 36.46 -6.18
N ALA A 177 -13.70 35.26 -6.77
CA ALA A 177 -13.64 35.09 -8.21
C ALA A 177 -14.81 35.82 -8.90
N LYS A 178 -14.49 36.85 -9.69
CA LYS A 178 -15.48 37.64 -10.44
C LYS A 178 -16.04 36.88 -11.64
N SER A 179 -15.25 35.96 -12.18
CA SER A 179 -15.63 35.05 -13.26
C SER A 179 -14.71 33.82 -13.22
N TYR A 180 -15.12 32.77 -13.94
CA TYR A 180 -14.34 31.55 -14.09
C TYR A 180 -13.98 31.39 -15.57
N GLY A 181 -12.69 31.39 -15.87
CA GLY A 181 -12.18 31.17 -17.23
C GLY A 181 -12.56 29.79 -17.78
N LYS A 182 -12.41 29.61 -19.10
CA LYS A 182 -12.64 28.31 -19.75
C LYS A 182 -11.73 27.25 -19.11
N GLY A 183 -12.30 26.12 -18.68
CA GLY A 183 -11.58 25.06 -17.96
C GLY A 183 -11.58 25.21 -16.43
N TYR A 184 -11.96 26.39 -15.90
CA TYR A 184 -12.05 26.66 -14.46
C TYR A 184 -13.49 26.63 -13.94
N THR A 185 -14.47 26.52 -14.83
CA THR A 185 -15.90 26.65 -14.51
C THR A 185 -16.38 25.61 -13.50
N PHE A 186 -15.78 24.42 -13.47
CA PHE A 186 -16.13 23.38 -12.50
C PHE A 186 -15.87 23.81 -11.05
N ILE A 187 -14.91 24.73 -10.82
CA ILE A 187 -14.55 25.19 -9.47
C ILE A 187 -15.72 25.95 -8.83
N LYS A 188 -16.56 26.61 -9.64
CA LYS A 188 -17.75 27.32 -9.16
C LYS A 188 -18.70 26.41 -8.36
N ASP A 189 -18.85 25.17 -8.81
CA ASP A 189 -19.77 24.19 -8.23
C ASP A 189 -19.04 23.13 -7.39
N TYR A 190 -17.70 23.15 -7.39
CA TYR A 190 -16.89 22.25 -6.57
C TYR A 190 -17.15 22.52 -5.09
N THR A 191 -17.50 21.47 -4.35
CA THR A 191 -17.62 21.51 -2.89
C THR A 191 -16.47 20.72 -2.29
N TYR A 192 -15.71 21.32 -1.38
CA TYR A 192 -14.65 20.62 -0.67
C TYR A 192 -15.26 19.60 0.30
N THR A 193 -15.13 18.31 0.00
CA THR A 193 -15.67 17.20 0.81
C THR A 193 -14.62 16.17 1.21
N LEU A 194 -13.34 16.46 0.96
CA LEU A 194 -12.25 15.59 1.39
C LEU A 194 -12.20 15.56 2.92
N GLY A 195 -11.88 14.39 3.47
CA GLY A 195 -11.73 14.22 4.91
C GLY A 195 -10.39 14.74 5.42
N ALA A 196 -9.89 14.09 6.47
CA ALA A 196 -8.60 14.38 7.05
C ALA A 196 -7.96 13.09 7.56
N ASP A 197 -6.71 12.84 7.17
CA ASP A 197 -5.81 11.79 7.64
C ASP A 197 -6.22 10.33 7.36
N GLN A 198 -7.49 10.07 7.05
CA GLN A 198 -8.06 8.73 6.84
C GLN A 198 -7.64 8.12 5.50
N LEU A 199 -7.55 6.80 5.48
CA LEU A 199 -7.37 6.03 4.26
C LEU A 199 -8.61 6.18 3.36
N SER A 200 -8.42 6.36 2.05
CA SER A 200 -9.55 6.38 1.12
C SER A 200 -9.94 4.95 0.75
N VAL A 201 -11.17 4.76 0.24
CA VAL A 201 -11.61 3.45 -0.29
C VAL A 201 -10.69 2.95 -1.40
N PHE A 202 -10.18 3.86 -2.24
CA PHE A 202 -9.17 3.53 -3.24
C PHE A 202 -7.86 3.06 -2.58
N GLY A 203 -7.40 3.75 -1.54
CA GLY A 203 -6.20 3.36 -0.78
C GLY A 203 -6.33 2.01 -0.06
N GLN A 204 -7.52 1.68 0.47
CA GLN A 204 -7.81 0.35 1.01
C GLN A 204 -7.61 -0.74 -0.05
N GLN A 205 -8.17 -0.54 -1.25
CA GLN A 205 -8.02 -1.48 -2.36
C GLN A 205 -6.55 -1.60 -2.83
N GLN A 206 -5.78 -0.51 -2.85
CA GLN A 206 -4.35 -0.59 -3.16
C GLN A 206 -3.60 -1.51 -2.19
N MET A 207 -3.96 -1.50 -0.91
CA MET A 207 -3.34 -2.35 0.09
C MET A 207 -3.75 -3.82 -0.04
N ILE A 208 -5.03 -4.09 -0.36
CA ILE A 208 -5.49 -5.44 -0.72
C ILE A 208 -4.71 -5.97 -1.93
N ASN A 209 -4.60 -5.17 -2.99
CA ASN A 209 -3.83 -5.50 -4.19
C ASN A 209 -2.35 -5.79 -3.86
N SER A 210 -1.75 -5.00 -2.97
CA SER A 210 -0.37 -5.19 -2.50
C SER A 210 -0.18 -6.51 -1.73
N GLY A 211 -1.17 -6.89 -0.91
CA GLY A 211 -1.18 -8.18 -0.20
C GLY A 211 -1.26 -9.38 -1.13
N GLU A 212 -2.17 -9.32 -2.11
CA GLU A 212 -2.29 -10.34 -3.16
C GLU A 212 -1.00 -10.46 -3.98
N LYS A 213 -0.43 -9.31 -4.40
CA LYS A 213 0.82 -9.29 -5.16
C LYS A 213 1.96 -9.94 -4.38
N TYR A 214 2.08 -9.65 -3.08
CA TYR A 214 3.12 -10.25 -2.23
C TYR A 214 2.93 -11.77 -2.08
N TYR A 215 1.69 -12.23 -1.85
CA TYR A 215 1.39 -13.65 -1.78
C TYR A 215 1.82 -14.37 -3.08
N CYS A 216 1.38 -13.85 -4.23
CA CYS A 216 1.69 -14.43 -5.53
C CYS A 216 3.19 -14.45 -5.82
N ARG A 217 3.92 -13.37 -5.48
CA ARG A 217 5.37 -13.28 -5.67
C ARG A 217 6.14 -14.28 -4.82
N TYR A 218 5.76 -14.47 -3.56
CA TYR A 218 6.46 -15.33 -2.60
C TYR A 218 5.73 -16.63 -2.30
N LYS A 219 4.90 -17.09 -3.24
CA LYS A 219 3.98 -18.22 -3.10
C LYS A 219 4.63 -19.46 -2.46
N SER A 220 5.83 -19.82 -2.88
CA SER A 220 6.56 -21.00 -2.37
C SER A 220 6.84 -20.95 -0.86
N LEU A 221 7.02 -19.75 -0.29
CA LEU A 221 7.13 -19.53 1.16
C LEU A 221 5.74 -19.28 1.77
N ALA A 222 4.94 -18.43 1.13
CA ALA A 222 3.66 -17.95 1.63
C ALA A 222 2.58 -19.03 1.75
N GLN A 223 2.70 -20.15 1.03
CA GLN A 223 1.83 -21.31 1.22
C GLN A 223 1.94 -21.90 2.63
N ASN A 224 3.14 -21.89 3.23
CA ASN A 224 3.41 -22.57 4.50
C ASN A 224 3.78 -21.62 5.65
N THR A 225 4.08 -20.35 5.35
CA THR A 225 4.50 -19.36 6.35
C THR A 225 3.51 -18.20 6.39
N THR A 226 2.97 -17.92 7.57
CA THR A 226 2.23 -16.67 7.83
C THR A 226 3.24 -15.57 8.15
N PRO A 227 3.20 -14.40 7.48
CA PRO A 227 4.13 -13.31 7.75
C PRO A 227 4.04 -12.79 9.19
N PHE A 228 5.17 -12.41 9.76
CA PHE A 228 5.19 -11.60 10.97
C PHE A 228 4.94 -10.13 10.62
N ILE A 229 3.92 -9.51 11.23
CA ILE A 229 3.43 -8.19 10.82
C ILE A 229 3.60 -7.15 11.93
N ARG A 230 4.15 -5.97 11.57
CA ARG A 230 4.15 -4.78 12.42
C ARG A 230 3.59 -3.57 11.69
N SER A 231 3.02 -2.63 12.44
CA SER A 231 2.53 -1.37 11.91
C SER A 231 2.97 -0.24 12.83
N SER A 232 3.34 0.91 12.25
CA SER A 232 3.35 2.15 13.01
C SER A 232 1.95 2.51 13.50
N GLY A 233 1.90 3.27 14.60
CA GLY A 233 0.75 3.45 15.49
C GLY A 233 -0.26 4.49 15.06
N GLN A 234 -0.44 4.69 13.76
CA GLN A 234 -1.41 5.60 13.20
C GLN A 234 -2.53 4.87 12.49
N ASP A 235 -3.77 5.35 12.65
CA ASP A 235 -4.98 4.69 12.15
C ASP A 235 -4.87 4.27 10.68
N ARG A 236 -4.44 5.17 9.78
CA ARG A 236 -4.28 4.86 8.34
C ARG A 236 -3.22 3.79 8.05
N VAL A 237 -2.19 3.67 8.87
CA VAL A 237 -1.12 2.68 8.71
C VAL A 237 -1.59 1.32 9.22
N ILE A 238 -2.26 1.31 10.37
CA ILE A 238 -2.88 0.10 10.95
C ILE A 238 -3.94 -0.45 10.00
N GLU A 239 -4.82 0.41 9.48
CA GLU A 239 -5.84 0.04 8.50
C GLU A 239 -5.20 -0.46 7.20
N SER A 240 -4.09 0.14 6.75
CA SER A 240 -3.35 -0.35 5.59
C SER A 240 -2.78 -1.75 5.82
N ALA A 241 -2.23 -2.02 7.01
CA ALA A 241 -1.76 -3.35 7.40
C ALA A 241 -2.91 -4.38 7.41
N GLN A 242 -4.07 -4.01 7.93
CA GLN A 242 -5.27 -4.87 7.94
C GLN A 242 -5.73 -5.21 6.52
N ASN A 243 -5.87 -4.21 5.64
CA ASN A 243 -6.25 -4.42 4.24
C ASN A 243 -5.21 -5.27 3.48
N TRP A 244 -3.92 -5.05 3.73
CA TRP A 244 -2.87 -5.88 3.15
C TRP A 244 -2.96 -7.33 3.62
N THR A 245 -3.19 -7.56 4.92
CA THR A 245 -3.36 -8.92 5.45
C THR A 245 -4.59 -9.62 4.89
N GLN A 246 -5.65 -8.87 4.59
CA GLN A 246 -6.82 -9.39 3.89
C GLN A 246 -6.45 -9.84 2.48
N GLY A 247 -5.84 -8.98 1.66
CA GLY A 247 -5.46 -9.36 0.29
C GLY A 247 -4.47 -10.54 0.23
N PHE A 248 -3.53 -10.60 1.18
CA PHE A 248 -2.64 -11.75 1.31
C PHE A 248 -3.41 -13.04 1.66
N HIS A 249 -4.35 -12.97 2.61
CA HIS A 249 -5.14 -14.11 3.05
C HIS A 249 -6.09 -14.60 1.96
N ASP A 250 -6.80 -13.69 1.28
CA ASP A 250 -7.72 -13.98 0.18
C ASP A 250 -6.98 -14.72 -0.96
N ALA A 251 -5.81 -14.22 -1.37
CA ALA A 251 -4.98 -14.89 -2.37
C ALA A 251 -4.50 -16.28 -1.93
N ARG A 252 -4.27 -16.48 -0.62
CA ARG A 252 -3.85 -17.76 -0.05
C ARG A 252 -4.96 -18.79 -0.02
N ILE A 253 -6.17 -18.41 0.38
CA ILE A 253 -7.32 -19.33 0.41
C ILE A 253 -7.74 -19.72 -1.01
N ASP A 254 -7.62 -18.82 -1.97
CA ASP A 254 -7.89 -19.11 -3.39
C ASP A 254 -6.93 -20.16 -3.95
N ASP A 255 -5.68 -20.20 -3.49
CA ASP A 255 -4.69 -21.20 -3.88
C ASP A 255 -4.83 -22.54 -3.13
N LEU A 256 -5.09 -22.50 -1.82
CA LEU A 256 -5.06 -23.70 -0.95
C LEU A 256 -6.42 -24.34 -0.70
N SER A 257 -7.52 -23.71 -1.13
CA SER A 257 -8.92 -24.13 -0.93
C SER A 257 -9.44 -24.14 0.51
N GLU A 258 -8.58 -24.27 1.54
CA GLU A 258 -8.89 -24.02 2.96
C GLU A 258 -7.59 -23.62 3.71
N SER A 259 -7.64 -22.59 4.58
CA SER A 259 -6.55 -22.31 5.53
C SER A 259 -7.11 -21.94 6.91
N ASN A 260 -6.84 -22.77 7.93
CA ASN A 260 -7.08 -22.42 9.33
C ASN A 260 -5.77 -21.90 9.95
N ASP A 261 -5.24 -20.82 9.39
CA ASP A 261 -3.92 -20.25 9.71
C ASP A 261 -3.97 -19.10 10.73
N GLY A 262 -5.14 -18.94 11.38
CA GLY A 262 -5.33 -17.95 12.43
C GLY A 262 -5.61 -16.54 11.92
N TYR A 263 -6.17 -16.37 10.72
CA TYR A 263 -6.75 -15.09 10.29
C TYR A 263 -7.94 -14.67 11.20
N PRO A 264 -8.06 -13.39 11.63
CA PRO A 264 -7.17 -12.26 11.32
C PRO A 264 -5.80 -12.37 11.99
N TYR A 265 -4.74 -12.07 11.22
CA TYR A 265 -3.37 -12.17 11.71
C TYR A 265 -3.05 -11.10 12.77
N LYS A 266 -2.16 -11.45 13.71
CA LYS A 266 -1.69 -10.52 14.74
C LYS A 266 -0.78 -9.45 14.12
N ILE A 267 -1.11 -8.18 14.37
CA ILE A 267 -0.29 -7.02 14.02
C ILE A 267 0.33 -6.46 15.31
N VAL A 268 1.65 -6.31 15.36
CA VAL A 268 2.32 -5.58 16.44
C VAL A 268 2.27 -4.08 16.11
N VAL A 269 1.48 -3.33 16.86
CA VAL A 269 1.37 -1.87 16.69
C VAL A 269 2.44 -1.19 17.55
N ILE A 270 3.29 -0.39 16.91
CA ILE A 270 4.35 0.40 17.57
C ILE A 270 3.84 1.83 17.71
N SER A 271 3.92 2.41 18.91
CA SER A 271 3.33 3.71 19.21
C SER A 271 4.05 4.87 18.51
N GLU A 272 3.29 5.86 18.01
CA GLU A 272 3.79 7.16 17.51
C GLU A 272 3.66 8.28 18.56
N VAL A 273 3.28 7.95 19.79
CA VAL A 273 3.29 8.94 20.88
C VAL A 273 4.71 9.45 21.09
N ALA A 274 4.85 10.77 21.24
CA ALA A 274 6.13 11.43 21.49
C ALA A 274 6.96 10.72 22.58
N GLY A 275 8.23 10.49 22.28
CA GLY A 275 9.16 9.75 23.14
C GLY A 275 9.08 8.23 23.03
N SER A 276 8.25 7.68 22.14
CA SER A 276 8.25 6.23 21.85
C SER A 276 9.36 5.86 20.89
N ASN A 277 10.11 4.80 21.23
CA ASN A 277 11.06 4.21 20.29
C ASN A 277 10.32 3.44 19.21
N ASN A 278 10.32 3.99 17.99
CA ASN A 278 9.67 3.43 16.82
C ASN A 278 10.62 3.49 15.62
N THR A 279 10.88 2.33 15.00
CA THR A 279 11.72 2.25 13.80
C THR A 279 10.93 2.52 12.51
N LEU A 280 9.61 2.64 12.60
CA LEU A 280 8.67 2.84 11.50
C LEU A 280 8.07 4.26 11.47
N ASP A 281 8.49 5.14 12.38
CA ASP A 281 8.08 6.54 12.49
C ASP A 281 9.16 7.36 13.22
N HIS A 282 9.59 8.46 12.62
CA HIS A 282 10.55 9.40 13.18
C HIS A 282 9.90 10.28 14.26
N GLY A 283 10.72 10.86 15.15
CA GLY A 283 10.19 11.74 16.21
C GLY A 283 11.05 11.84 17.47
N LEU A 284 12.12 11.05 17.57
CA LEU A 284 13.02 11.09 18.73
C LEU A 284 14.16 12.11 18.56
N CYS A 285 14.62 12.34 17.33
CA CYS A 285 15.84 13.08 17.06
C CYS A 285 15.60 14.60 17.10
N THR A 286 15.77 15.26 18.25
CA THR A 286 15.41 16.68 18.45
C THR A 286 16.06 17.63 17.43
N SER A 287 17.35 17.46 17.11
CA SER A 287 18.02 18.29 16.09
C SER A 287 17.40 18.14 14.69
N PHE A 288 16.85 16.97 14.38
CA PHE A 288 16.19 16.68 13.11
C PHE A 288 14.75 17.21 13.09
N GLU A 289 14.00 17.06 14.18
CA GLU A 289 12.60 17.50 14.28
C GLU A 289 12.45 19.01 14.45
N ASP A 290 13.26 19.61 15.34
CA ASP A 290 13.08 20.98 15.82
C ASP A 290 14.28 21.90 15.50
N GLY A 291 15.40 21.33 15.04
CA GLY A 291 16.64 22.05 14.79
C GLY A 291 16.72 22.73 13.42
N PHE A 292 17.93 23.09 13.01
CA PHE A 292 18.17 23.65 11.68
C PHE A 292 17.79 22.65 10.57
N ASP A 293 18.04 21.36 10.82
CA ASP A 293 17.84 20.30 9.84
C ASP A 293 16.36 20.10 9.46
N SER A 294 15.42 20.46 10.32
CA SER A 294 13.98 20.37 10.03
C SER A 294 13.51 21.30 8.91
N ASN A 295 14.28 22.37 8.63
CA ASN A 295 13.91 23.41 7.67
C ASN A 295 14.58 23.22 6.29
N ILE A 296 15.46 22.24 6.12
CA ILE A 296 16.26 22.07 4.88
C ILE A 296 15.35 21.68 3.72
N GLY A 297 14.42 20.74 3.93
CA GLY A 297 13.43 20.31 2.94
C GLY A 297 12.56 21.48 2.45
N ASP A 298 11.98 22.22 3.40
CA ASP A 298 11.15 23.39 3.12
C ASP A 298 11.95 24.46 2.35
N SER A 299 13.21 24.71 2.74
CA SER A 299 14.06 25.71 2.07
C SER A 299 14.38 25.33 0.61
N ALA A 300 14.64 24.04 0.34
CA ALA A 300 14.85 23.55 -1.01
C ALA A 300 13.58 23.67 -1.86
N GLN A 301 12.44 23.30 -1.29
CA GLN A 301 11.13 23.43 -1.93
C GLN A 301 10.77 24.90 -2.21
N GLN A 302 11.04 25.83 -1.29
CA GLN A 302 10.77 27.25 -1.49
C GLN A 302 11.61 27.85 -2.62
N THR A 303 12.88 27.43 -2.74
CA THR A 303 13.76 27.85 -3.84
C THR A 303 13.16 27.44 -5.19
N TRP A 304 12.76 26.17 -5.32
CA TRP A 304 12.18 25.65 -6.55
C TRP A 304 10.79 26.25 -6.84
N LEU A 305 9.93 26.39 -5.84
CA LEU A 305 8.63 27.06 -5.93
C LEU A 305 8.77 28.46 -6.52
N GLY A 306 9.76 29.24 -6.07
CA GLY A 306 10.07 30.57 -6.61
C GLY A 306 10.40 30.60 -8.11
N ILE A 307 10.73 29.46 -8.71
CA ILE A 307 11.12 29.32 -10.12
C ILE A 307 9.94 28.88 -10.98
N PHE A 308 9.25 27.78 -10.63
CA PHE A 308 8.29 27.16 -11.55
C PHE A 308 6.85 27.67 -11.39
N THR A 309 6.43 28.11 -10.20
CA THR A 309 5.04 28.52 -9.96
C THR A 309 4.66 29.92 -10.45
N PRO A 310 5.54 30.95 -10.53
CA PRO A 310 5.09 32.33 -10.84
C PRO A 310 4.25 32.46 -12.10
N SER A 311 4.66 31.80 -13.19
CA SER A 311 3.90 31.80 -14.46
C SER A 311 2.56 31.09 -14.35
N ILE A 312 2.49 30.03 -13.54
CA ILE A 312 1.27 29.28 -13.25
C ILE A 312 0.31 30.15 -12.43
N THR A 313 0.79 30.74 -11.35
CA THR A 313 0.03 31.66 -10.47
C THR A 313 -0.56 32.82 -11.27
N ALA A 314 0.22 33.42 -12.19
CA ALA A 314 -0.26 34.48 -13.07
C ALA A 314 -1.38 34.00 -14.01
N ARG A 315 -1.30 32.76 -14.52
CA ARG A 315 -2.35 32.14 -15.34
C ARG A 315 -3.62 31.85 -14.51
N LEU A 316 -3.47 31.30 -13.30
CA LEU A 316 -4.58 31.02 -12.40
C LEU A 316 -5.35 32.31 -12.08
N ASN A 317 -4.65 33.37 -11.67
CA ASN A 317 -5.25 34.68 -11.38
C ASN A 317 -5.91 35.35 -12.59
N ARG A 318 -5.42 35.10 -13.80
CA ARG A 318 -6.08 35.58 -15.03
C ARG A 318 -7.42 34.88 -15.28
N ASN A 319 -7.52 33.60 -14.95
CA ASN A 319 -8.74 32.81 -15.12
C ASN A 319 -9.68 32.87 -13.91
N LEU A 320 -9.21 33.36 -12.76
CA LEU A 320 -9.97 33.58 -11.54
C LEU A 320 -9.78 35.03 -11.07
N PRO A 321 -10.18 36.04 -11.89
CA PRO A 321 -9.92 37.44 -11.58
C PRO A 321 -10.58 37.86 -10.27
N GLY A 322 -9.81 38.50 -9.39
CA GLY A 322 -10.27 38.97 -8.08
C GLY A 322 -9.80 38.14 -6.88
N VAL A 323 -9.31 36.91 -7.10
CA VAL A 323 -8.90 36.00 -6.02
C VAL A 323 -7.53 36.33 -5.42
N ASN A 324 -6.58 36.79 -6.25
CA ASN A 324 -5.19 37.10 -5.85
C ASN A 324 -4.44 35.90 -5.21
N LEU A 325 -4.47 34.75 -5.86
CA LEU A 325 -3.73 33.54 -5.47
C LEU A 325 -2.22 33.81 -5.39
N THR A 326 -1.58 33.20 -4.41
CA THR A 326 -0.13 33.17 -4.21
C THR A 326 0.51 31.95 -4.88
N ASN A 327 1.84 31.91 -4.93
CA ASN A 327 2.58 30.73 -5.38
C ASN A 327 2.33 29.49 -4.50
N THR A 328 2.09 29.70 -3.20
CA THR A 328 1.71 28.61 -2.30
C THR A 328 0.31 28.09 -2.62
N ASP A 329 -0.64 28.97 -2.93
CA ASP A 329 -1.99 28.55 -3.34
C ASP A 329 -1.97 27.78 -4.66
N THR A 330 -1.01 28.08 -5.56
CA THR A 330 -0.76 27.26 -6.75
C THR A 330 -0.42 25.82 -6.37
N ILE A 331 0.47 25.60 -5.40
CA ILE A 331 0.77 24.23 -4.90
C ILE A 331 -0.48 23.59 -4.32
N TYR A 332 -1.28 24.31 -3.53
CA TYR A 332 -2.52 23.76 -2.96
C TYR A 332 -3.52 23.34 -4.04
N LEU A 333 -3.65 24.12 -5.12
CA LEU A 333 -4.48 23.74 -6.26
C LEU A 333 -3.92 22.55 -7.05
N MET A 334 -2.59 22.40 -7.11
CA MET A 334 -1.96 21.20 -7.66
C MET A 334 -2.21 19.99 -6.75
N ASP A 335 -2.06 20.11 -5.43
CA ASP A 335 -2.34 19.03 -4.46
C ASP A 335 -3.79 18.51 -4.57
N LEU A 336 -4.76 19.38 -4.86
CA LEU A 336 -6.17 18.98 -5.04
C LEU A 336 -6.39 18.01 -6.21
N CYS A 337 -5.48 17.91 -7.18
CA CYS A 337 -5.57 16.92 -8.26
C CYS A 337 -5.42 15.48 -7.74
N PRO A 338 -4.29 15.05 -7.14
CA PRO A 338 -4.15 13.70 -6.62
C PRO A 338 -5.18 13.39 -5.52
N PHE A 339 -5.42 14.32 -4.57
CA PHE A 339 -6.33 14.04 -3.46
C PHE A 339 -7.78 13.83 -3.90
N ASN A 340 -8.31 14.63 -4.83
CA ASN A 340 -9.64 14.37 -5.38
C ASN A 340 -9.70 13.11 -6.24
N THR A 341 -8.59 12.77 -6.92
CA THR A 341 -8.51 11.55 -7.73
C THR A 341 -8.65 10.32 -6.84
N VAL A 342 -7.87 10.24 -5.75
CA VAL A 342 -7.87 9.06 -4.86
C VAL A 342 -9.05 9.05 -3.87
N ALA A 343 -9.75 10.16 -3.69
CA ALA A 343 -11.03 10.19 -2.98
C ALA A 343 -12.17 9.56 -3.80
N ASN A 344 -12.02 9.49 -5.13
CA ASN A 344 -12.91 8.71 -5.98
C ASN A 344 -12.57 7.20 -5.83
N PRO A 345 -13.54 6.32 -5.49
CA PRO A 345 -13.26 4.89 -5.31
C PRO A 345 -12.68 4.17 -6.53
N LEU A 346 -12.89 4.71 -7.74
CA LEU A 346 -12.36 4.17 -8.99
C LEU A 346 -11.09 4.91 -9.46
N GLY A 347 -10.60 5.87 -8.67
CA GLY A 347 -9.44 6.67 -9.02
C GLY A 347 -9.64 7.51 -10.28
N HIS A 348 -10.84 8.05 -10.54
CA HIS A 348 -11.04 8.91 -11.71
C HIS A 348 -10.27 10.22 -11.58
N ILE A 349 -9.45 10.55 -12.58
CA ILE A 349 -8.62 11.76 -12.62
C ILE A 349 -9.47 13.02 -12.37
N SER A 350 -9.06 13.80 -11.38
CA SER A 350 -9.74 15.02 -10.94
C SER A 350 -9.71 16.11 -12.02
N PRO A 351 -10.79 16.91 -12.18
CA PRO A 351 -10.78 18.11 -13.03
C PRO A 351 -9.70 19.13 -12.66
N PHE A 352 -9.26 19.18 -11.39
CA PHE A 352 -8.13 20.03 -10.96
C PHE A 352 -6.85 19.72 -11.73
N CYS A 353 -6.66 18.47 -12.16
CA CYS A 353 -5.49 18.06 -12.90
C CYS A 353 -5.34 18.81 -14.23
N SER A 354 -6.47 19.12 -14.88
CA SER A 354 -6.53 19.78 -16.18
C SER A 354 -6.20 21.29 -16.14
N LEU A 355 -6.04 21.88 -14.95
CA LEU A 355 -5.63 23.27 -14.78
C LEU A 355 -4.14 23.50 -15.08
N PHE A 356 -3.37 22.43 -15.16
CA PHE A 356 -1.91 22.43 -15.27
C PHE A 356 -1.44 21.58 -16.46
N THR A 357 -0.32 21.95 -17.06
CA THR A 357 0.27 21.21 -18.19
C THR A 357 1.14 20.05 -17.71
N LEU A 358 1.46 19.09 -18.58
CA LEU A 358 2.36 17.98 -18.23
C LEU A 358 3.74 18.46 -17.75
N SER A 359 4.30 19.50 -18.36
CA SER A 359 5.58 20.09 -17.91
C SER A 359 5.50 20.71 -16.51
N GLU A 360 4.34 21.23 -16.13
CA GLU A 360 4.10 21.75 -14.78
C GLU A 360 3.95 20.61 -13.77
N TRP A 361 3.35 19.49 -14.17
CA TRP A 361 3.32 18.27 -13.37
C TRP A 361 4.70 17.68 -13.15
N HIS A 362 5.57 17.63 -14.16
CA HIS A 362 6.96 17.23 -13.96
C HIS A 362 7.70 18.18 -12.99
N SER A 363 7.39 19.49 -13.04
CA SER A 363 7.96 20.47 -12.10
C SER A 363 7.44 20.28 -10.67
N TYR A 364 6.16 19.89 -10.53
CA TYR A 364 5.56 19.55 -9.26
C TYR A 364 6.09 18.22 -8.68
N ASP A 365 6.27 17.20 -9.51
CA ASP A 365 6.92 15.95 -9.10
C ASP A 365 8.33 16.20 -8.57
N TYR A 366 9.08 17.07 -9.26
CA TYR A 366 10.41 17.46 -8.81
C TYR A 366 10.36 18.29 -7.52
N TYR A 367 9.36 19.16 -7.35
CA TYR A 367 9.10 19.86 -6.08
C TYR A 367 8.89 18.89 -4.91
N GLN A 368 8.10 17.84 -5.12
CA GLN A 368 7.87 16.81 -4.13
C GLN A 368 9.12 15.96 -3.86
N THR A 369 9.87 15.63 -4.92
CA THR A 369 11.15 14.92 -4.84
C THR A 369 12.19 15.69 -4.02
N LEU A 370 12.31 17.01 -4.22
CA LEU A 370 13.17 17.87 -3.40
C LEU A 370 12.78 17.83 -1.92
N GLY A 371 11.47 17.87 -1.63
CA GLY A 371 10.96 17.79 -0.26
C GLY A 371 11.39 16.49 0.44
N LYS A 372 11.29 15.35 -0.24
CA LYS A 372 11.75 14.06 0.32
C LYS A 372 13.26 13.96 0.42
N TYR A 373 13.97 14.36 -0.62
CA TYR A 373 15.43 14.29 -0.68
C TYR A 373 16.10 15.11 0.42
N TYR A 374 15.67 16.37 0.58
CA TYR A 374 16.25 17.33 1.53
C TYR A 374 15.59 17.32 2.92
N GLY A 375 14.38 16.77 3.03
CA GLY A 375 13.71 16.59 4.32
C GLY A 375 14.20 15.34 5.05
N TYR A 376 14.18 14.18 4.37
CA TYR A 376 14.32 12.87 5.03
C TYR A 376 15.44 12.00 4.45
N GLY A 377 15.89 12.31 3.23
CA GLY A 377 16.90 11.52 2.52
C GLY A 377 18.32 12.11 2.61
N TRP A 378 19.10 11.83 1.57
CA TRP A 378 20.53 12.16 1.45
C TRP A 378 20.86 13.66 1.48
N GLY A 379 19.88 14.52 1.20
CA GLY A 379 20.05 15.98 1.27
C GLY A 379 20.01 16.53 2.70
N ASN A 380 19.50 15.76 3.66
CA ASN A 380 19.46 16.13 5.06
C ASN A 380 20.63 15.49 5.84
N PRO A 381 21.43 16.25 6.62
CA PRO A 381 22.54 15.70 7.38
C PRO A 381 22.17 14.58 8.36
N LEU A 382 20.94 14.58 8.89
CA LEU A 382 20.39 13.61 9.83
C LEU A 382 19.22 12.80 9.24
N GLY A 383 18.86 12.98 7.97
CA GLY A 383 17.82 12.19 7.31
C GLY A 383 18.10 10.69 7.33
N PRO A 384 19.25 10.21 6.80
CA PRO A 384 19.59 8.79 6.82
C PRO A 384 19.70 8.23 8.25
N THR A 385 20.05 9.06 9.24
CA THR A 385 20.14 8.65 10.64
C THR A 385 18.79 8.15 11.18
N GLN A 386 17.65 8.67 10.69
CA GLN A 386 16.33 8.23 11.14
C GLN A 386 16.02 6.78 10.73
N GLY A 387 16.62 6.29 9.64
CA GLY A 387 16.42 4.93 9.13
C GLY A 387 17.35 3.86 9.75
N VAL A 388 18.22 4.24 10.69
CA VAL A 388 19.25 3.34 11.25
C VAL A 388 18.63 2.20 12.06
N GLY A 389 17.65 2.49 12.92
CA GLY A 389 17.02 1.47 13.76
C GLY A 389 16.40 0.34 12.94
N PHE A 390 15.58 0.67 11.94
CA PHE A 390 15.02 -0.32 11.01
C PHE A 390 16.09 -1.08 10.23
N THR A 391 17.17 -0.40 9.81
CA THR A 391 18.27 -1.05 9.10
C THR A 391 18.94 -2.11 9.98
N ASN A 392 19.14 -1.82 11.27
CA ASN A 392 19.70 -2.79 12.23
C ASN A 392 18.71 -3.93 12.55
N GLU A 393 17.40 -3.68 12.56
CA GLU A 393 16.38 -4.73 12.61
C GLU A 393 16.39 -5.63 11.36
N LEU A 394 16.53 -5.06 10.17
CA LEU A 394 16.64 -5.82 8.92
C LEU A 394 17.89 -6.70 8.92
N ILE A 395 19.04 -6.18 9.38
CA ILE A 395 20.26 -6.97 9.56
C ILE A 395 19.98 -8.16 10.47
N ALA A 396 19.40 -7.94 11.66
CA ALA A 396 19.06 -8.98 12.63
C ALA A 396 18.18 -10.10 12.03
N ARG A 397 17.19 -9.72 11.21
CA ARG A 397 16.31 -10.67 10.50
C ARG A 397 17.05 -11.46 9.41
N LEU A 398 17.88 -10.80 8.62
CA LEU A 398 18.65 -11.44 7.54
C LEU A 398 19.70 -12.43 8.06
N THR A 399 20.34 -12.13 9.20
CA THR A 399 21.41 -12.92 9.81
C THR A 399 20.93 -13.87 10.91
N ALA A 400 19.66 -13.77 11.32
CA ALA A 400 19.09 -14.47 12.47
C ALA A 400 19.90 -14.25 13.77
N THR A 401 20.33 -13.01 14.01
CA THR A 401 21.05 -12.59 15.22
C THR A 401 20.27 -11.52 15.98
N PRO A 402 20.44 -11.37 17.31
CA PRO A 402 19.79 -10.30 18.06
C PRO A 402 20.04 -8.91 17.48
N VAL A 403 19.08 -8.01 17.63
CA VAL A 403 19.22 -6.59 17.24
C VAL A 403 20.36 -5.96 18.05
N SER A 404 21.23 -5.23 17.35
CA SER A 404 22.33 -4.44 17.93
C SER A 404 22.17 -3.00 17.46
N ASP A 405 21.50 -2.19 18.26
CA ASP A 405 21.17 -0.80 17.95
C ASP A 405 21.04 0.02 19.25
N HIS A 406 21.22 1.33 19.13
CA HIS A 406 21.05 2.30 20.22
C HIS A 406 20.39 3.60 19.71
N THR A 407 19.62 3.50 18.63
CA THR A 407 18.97 4.63 17.96
C THR A 407 17.46 4.63 18.25
N SER A 408 16.62 4.29 17.27
CA SER A 408 15.16 4.29 17.37
C SER A 408 14.53 2.94 17.72
N THR A 409 15.33 1.88 17.92
CA THR A 409 14.83 0.56 18.33
C THR A 409 14.28 0.53 19.74
N ASN A 410 13.30 -0.35 19.98
CA ASN A 410 12.77 -0.59 21.31
C ASN A 410 13.28 -1.93 21.85
N SER A 411 14.24 -1.87 22.76
CA SER A 411 14.90 -3.07 23.32
C SER A 411 13.93 -4.07 23.98
N THR A 412 12.77 -3.62 24.49
CA THR A 412 11.76 -4.53 25.05
C THR A 412 11.00 -5.29 23.97
N LEU A 413 10.68 -4.64 22.84
CA LEU A 413 10.05 -5.29 21.69
C LEU A 413 11.03 -6.25 21.01
N ASP A 414 12.27 -5.80 20.80
CA ASP A 414 13.25 -6.49 19.94
C ASP A 414 13.95 -7.66 20.62
N SER A 415 13.95 -7.71 21.95
CA SER A 415 14.48 -8.84 22.72
C SER A 415 13.48 -9.99 22.90
N SER A 416 12.23 -9.81 22.50
CA SER A 416 11.16 -10.80 22.70
C SER A 416 10.78 -11.48 21.37
N PRO A 417 10.85 -12.83 21.28
CA PRO A 417 10.46 -13.54 20.06
C PRO A 417 8.96 -13.43 19.73
N LYS A 418 8.12 -12.90 20.65
CA LYS A 418 6.70 -12.64 20.41
C LYS A 418 6.42 -11.34 19.65
N THR A 419 7.40 -10.46 19.63
CA THR A 419 7.32 -9.07 19.12
C THR A 419 8.43 -8.75 18.12
N PHE A 420 9.47 -9.57 18.07
CA PHE A 420 10.51 -9.55 17.05
C PHE A 420 11.09 -10.97 16.86
N PRO A 421 10.35 -11.88 16.19
CA PRO A 421 10.89 -13.20 15.86
C PRO A 421 12.04 -13.06 14.85
N ILE A 422 13.11 -13.82 15.05
CA ILE A 422 14.22 -13.95 14.11
C ILE A 422 14.56 -15.43 13.93
N GLY A 423 14.85 -15.84 12.69
CA GLY A 423 15.13 -17.23 12.35
C GLY A 423 13.94 -18.18 12.60
N GLY A 424 14.25 -19.46 12.85
CA GLY A 424 13.25 -20.51 13.05
C GLY A 424 12.41 -20.73 11.78
N THR A 425 11.09 -20.69 11.94
CA THR A 425 10.12 -20.84 10.84
C THR A 425 9.67 -19.51 10.23
N THR A 426 10.18 -18.37 10.72
CA THR A 426 9.73 -17.04 10.26
C THR A 426 10.62 -16.57 9.11
N SER A 427 10.13 -16.75 7.88
CA SER A 427 10.80 -16.33 6.64
C SER A 427 10.15 -15.14 5.95
N LEU A 428 8.95 -14.73 6.37
CA LEU A 428 8.19 -13.62 5.80
C LEU A 428 7.90 -12.55 6.85
N TYR A 429 8.17 -11.29 6.51
CA TYR A 429 7.99 -10.13 7.39
C TYR A 429 7.27 -9.02 6.64
N ALA A 430 6.36 -8.32 7.29
CA ALA A 430 5.66 -7.17 6.74
C ALA A 430 5.60 -6.02 7.75
N ASP A 431 6.26 -4.90 7.43
CA ASP A 431 6.25 -3.69 8.24
C ASP A 431 5.55 -2.55 7.48
N PHE A 432 4.62 -1.87 8.15
CA PHE A 432 3.85 -0.75 7.59
C PHE A 432 4.24 0.58 8.24
N SER A 433 4.54 1.59 7.43
CA SER A 433 5.19 2.86 7.81
C SER A 433 4.72 4.04 6.94
N HIS A 434 5.45 5.15 6.94
CA HIS A 434 5.20 6.36 6.17
C HIS A 434 6.26 6.60 5.10
N ASP A 435 5.98 7.53 4.19
CA ASP A 435 6.91 7.95 3.14
C ASP A 435 8.21 8.57 3.67
N ASN A 436 8.11 9.34 4.75
CA ASN A 436 9.27 9.98 5.39
C ASN A 436 10.27 8.94 5.86
N ASP A 437 9.79 7.97 6.62
CA ASP A 437 10.61 6.91 7.23
C ASP A 437 11.15 5.96 6.18
N MET A 438 10.34 5.57 5.19
CA MET A 438 10.82 4.80 4.05
C MET A 438 11.97 5.52 3.32
N THR A 439 11.86 6.84 3.11
CA THR A 439 12.93 7.63 2.49
C THR A 439 14.20 7.60 3.34
N ALA A 440 14.08 7.80 4.65
CA ALA A 440 15.21 7.75 5.58
C ALA A 440 15.85 6.35 5.63
N ILE A 441 15.05 5.29 5.63
CA ILE A 441 15.48 3.89 5.58
C ILE A 441 16.24 3.58 4.30
N PHE A 442 15.72 3.99 3.14
CA PHE A 442 16.42 3.80 1.86
C PHE A 442 17.77 4.51 1.85
N ALA A 443 17.86 5.71 2.43
CA ALA A 443 19.11 6.42 2.56
C ALA A 443 20.08 5.75 3.56
N ALA A 444 19.60 5.24 4.69
CA ALA A 444 20.38 4.50 5.68
C ALA A 444 20.98 3.21 5.10
N LEU A 445 20.23 2.55 4.21
CA LEU A 445 20.65 1.35 3.48
C LEU A 445 21.63 1.64 2.34
N GLY A 446 21.87 2.92 2.01
CA GLY A 446 22.72 3.31 0.89
C GLY A 446 22.11 3.01 -0.49
N LEU A 447 20.78 2.88 -0.57
CA LEU A 447 20.09 2.81 -1.86
C LEU A 447 20.21 4.17 -2.56
N TYR A 448 20.11 4.19 -3.90
CA TYR A 448 20.22 5.42 -4.70
C TYR A 448 21.53 6.22 -4.51
N ASN A 449 22.61 5.62 -3.99
CA ASN A 449 23.90 6.30 -3.77
C ASN A 449 24.58 6.85 -5.04
N ALA A 450 24.17 6.39 -6.23
CA ALA A 450 24.61 6.96 -7.51
C ALA A 450 23.95 8.32 -7.83
N THR A 451 22.91 8.70 -7.07
CA THR A 451 22.23 10.00 -7.19
C THR A 451 23.13 11.10 -6.66
N MET A 452 23.49 12.03 -7.53
CA MET A 452 24.18 13.26 -7.11
C MET A 452 23.22 14.16 -6.32
N PRO A 453 23.73 15.05 -5.43
CA PRO A 453 22.89 16.04 -4.77
C PRO A 453 21.99 16.80 -5.75
N LEU A 454 20.69 16.80 -5.46
CA LEU A 454 19.69 17.34 -6.37
C LEU A 454 19.81 18.86 -6.51
N SER A 455 19.57 19.39 -7.70
CA SER A 455 19.54 20.84 -7.91
C SER A 455 18.21 21.41 -7.45
N ASN A 456 18.18 22.26 -6.43
CA ASN A 456 16.95 23.00 -6.07
C ASN A 456 16.62 24.18 -7.02
N THR A 457 17.37 24.36 -8.11
CA THR A 457 17.16 25.42 -9.10
C THR A 457 16.93 24.92 -10.53
N THR A 458 17.19 23.64 -10.80
CA THR A 458 17.07 23.05 -12.13
C THR A 458 16.37 21.70 -12.03
N LEU A 459 15.33 21.48 -12.84
CA LEU A 459 14.63 20.21 -12.91
C LEU A 459 15.58 19.09 -13.36
N GLN A 460 15.52 17.95 -12.67
CA GLN A 460 16.24 16.73 -13.03
C GLN A 460 15.24 15.57 -13.09
N ASP A 461 15.18 14.88 -14.23
CA ASP A 461 14.38 13.67 -14.38
C ASP A 461 15.06 12.44 -13.77
N THR A 462 14.39 11.28 -13.83
CA THR A 462 14.88 10.03 -13.24
C THR A 462 16.12 9.45 -13.92
N GLU A 463 16.46 9.86 -15.15
CA GLU A 463 17.72 9.49 -15.80
C GLU A 463 18.91 10.23 -15.15
N HIS A 464 18.71 11.52 -14.86
CA HIS A 464 19.68 12.36 -14.18
C HIS A 464 19.84 11.97 -12.71
N THR A 465 18.75 11.65 -12.02
CA THR A 465 18.76 11.23 -10.61
C THR A 465 18.98 9.74 -10.41
N LYS A 466 19.33 8.99 -11.47
CA LYS A 466 19.64 7.54 -11.38
C LYS A 466 18.54 6.73 -10.69
N GLY A 467 17.29 6.99 -11.09
CA GLY A 467 16.11 6.28 -10.63
C GLY A 467 15.45 6.86 -9.37
N TYR A 468 16.00 7.92 -8.77
CA TYR A 468 15.38 8.52 -7.59
C TYR A 468 14.34 9.59 -7.94
N SER A 469 13.09 9.37 -7.55
CA SER A 469 12.06 10.41 -7.39
C SER A 469 11.11 10.04 -6.26
N ALA A 470 10.36 11.01 -5.72
CA ALA A 470 9.35 10.70 -4.71
C ALA A 470 8.26 9.76 -5.25
N ALA A 471 7.87 9.91 -6.52
CA ALA A 471 6.88 9.04 -7.16
C ALA A 471 7.39 7.63 -7.43
N TRP A 472 8.69 7.45 -7.70
CA TRP A 472 9.28 6.12 -7.93
C TRP A 472 9.64 5.39 -6.63
N SER A 473 9.90 6.12 -5.54
CA SER A 473 10.37 5.54 -4.28
C SER A 473 9.26 5.40 -3.23
N VAL A 474 8.47 6.44 -3.00
CA VAL A 474 7.49 6.50 -1.90
C VAL A 474 6.09 7.01 -2.32
N PRO A 475 5.48 6.50 -3.42
CA PRO A 475 4.08 6.76 -3.74
C PRO A 475 3.13 6.26 -2.64
N PHE A 476 1.83 6.55 -2.74
CA PHE A 476 0.83 5.84 -1.91
C PHE A 476 0.89 4.33 -2.18
N ALA A 477 0.78 3.52 -1.13
CA ALA A 477 0.98 2.06 -1.19
C ALA A 477 2.34 1.63 -1.77
N ALA A 478 3.37 2.47 -1.62
CA ALA A 478 4.75 2.10 -1.95
C ALA A 478 5.17 0.83 -1.21
N ARG A 479 6.03 0.04 -1.83
CA ARG A 479 6.64 -1.14 -1.21
C ARG A 479 8.10 -1.31 -1.61
N ALA A 480 8.89 -1.75 -0.64
CA ALA A 480 10.22 -2.30 -0.87
C ALA A 480 10.24 -3.76 -0.43
N TYR A 481 10.80 -4.64 -1.28
CA TYR A 481 11.07 -6.02 -0.96
C TYR A 481 12.56 -6.22 -0.73
N PHE A 482 12.91 -6.74 0.45
CA PHE A 482 14.25 -7.20 0.79
C PHE A 482 14.26 -8.72 0.74
N GLU A 483 14.82 -9.27 -0.33
CA GLU A 483 14.86 -10.71 -0.58
C GLU A 483 16.20 -11.27 -0.15
N LYS A 484 16.18 -12.45 0.47
CA LYS A 484 17.35 -13.33 0.57
C LYS A 484 17.09 -14.59 -0.22
N MET A 485 18.08 -15.07 -0.97
CA MET A 485 17.93 -16.23 -1.83
C MET A 485 19.16 -17.13 -1.83
N SER A 486 18.92 -18.43 -1.84
CA SER A 486 19.93 -19.45 -2.09
C SER A 486 19.99 -19.75 -3.57
N CYS A 487 21.20 -19.90 -4.13
CA CYS A 487 21.41 -20.20 -5.54
C CYS A 487 22.33 -21.40 -5.72
N VAL A 488 22.05 -22.24 -6.71
CA VAL A 488 22.86 -23.43 -7.02
C VAL A 488 24.32 -23.04 -7.26
N GLY A 489 25.24 -23.72 -6.56
CA GLY A 489 26.68 -23.48 -6.66
C GLY A 489 27.21 -22.30 -5.85
N ALA A 490 26.35 -21.51 -5.21
CA ALA A 490 26.77 -20.45 -4.29
C ALA A 490 27.11 -21.02 -2.91
N LYS A 491 28.15 -20.46 -2.28
CA LYS A 491 28.55 -20.82 -0.91
C LYS A 491 27.77 -20.06 0.17
N GLU A 492 27.08 -19.00 -0.23
CA GLU A 492 26.37 -18.07 0.64
C GLU A 492 25.11 -17.60 -0.08
N GLU A 493 24.10 -17.20 0.69
CA GLU A 493 22.89 -16.57 0.18
C GLU A 493 23.17 -15.16 -0.36
N PHE A 494 22.33 -14.74 -1.30
CA PHE A 494 22.35 -13.40 -1.87
C PHE A 494 21.20 -12.56 -1.34
N VAL A 495 21.41 -11.25 -1.24
CA VAL A 495 20.40 -10.24 -0.95
C VAL A 495 20.07 -9.49 -2.23
N ARG A 496 18.78 -9.23 -2.48
CA ARG A 496 18.26 -8.35 -3.55
C ARG A 496 17.27 -7.37 -2.96
N VAL A 497 17.28 -6.13 -3.45
CA VAL A 497 16.31 -5.10 -3.04
C VAL A 497 15.51 -4.64 -4.25
N ILE A 498 14.19 -4.60 -4.10
CA ILE A 498 13.24 -4.21 -5.14
C ILE A 498 12.34 -3.12 -4.57
N VAL A 499 12.31 -1.95 -5.19
CA VAL A 499 11.47 -0.82 -4.76
C VAL A 499 10.44 -0.55 -5.85
N ASN A 500 9.15 -0.73 -5.53
CA ASN A 500 8.03 -0.58 -6.46
C ASN A 500 8.24 -1.33 -7.79
N ASP A 501 8.71 -2.57 -7.68
CA ASP A 501 9.11 -3.47 -8.77
C ASP A 501 10.38 -3.11 -9.54
N GLN A 502 11.04 -2.01 -9.20
CA GLN A 502 12.38 -1.72 -9.70
C GLN A 502 13.44 -2.46 -8.87
N VAL A 503 14.17 -3.39 -9.49
CA VAL A 503 15.37 -3.98 -8.89
C VAL A 503 16.45 -2.90 -8.82
N LEU A 504 16.95 -2.62 -7.60
CA LEU A 504 18.02 -1.66 -7.40
C LEU A 504 19.40 -2.38 -7.42
N PRO A 505 20.37 -1.89 -8.20
CA PRO A 505 21.72 -2.43 -8.17
C PRO A 505 22.39 -2.11 -6.84
N LEU A 506 22.78 -3.15 -6.09
CA LEU A 506 23.44 -3.00 -4.79
C LEU A 506 24.95 -2.74 -4.94
N GLU A 507 25.31 -1.64 -5.59
CA GLU A 507 26.71 -1.31 -5.93
C GLU A 507 27.62 -1.20 -4.68
N ALA A 508 27.08 -0.71 -3.56
CA ALA A 508 27.82 -0.50 -2.31
C ALA A 508 28.42 -1.78 -1.71
N CYS A 509 27.90 -2.96 -2.07
CA CYS A 509 28.40 -4.27 -1.64
C CYS A 509 28.96 -5.11 -2.80
N GLY A 510 29.20 -4.49 -3.96
CA GLY A 510 29.70 -5.18 -5.16
C GLY A 510 28.64 -6.06 -5.84
N GLY A 511 27.43 -5.51 -6.00
CA GLY A 511 26.30 -6.20 -6.62
C GLY A 511 26.62 -6.82 -7.98
N ASP A 512 26.08 -8.00 -8.24
CA ASP A 512 26.18 -8.68 -9.54
C ASP A 512 25.23 -8.05 -10.59
N ASN A 513 25.30 -8.54 -11.83
CA ASN A 513 24.47 -8.06 -12.95
C ASN A 513 22.95 -8.30 -12.73
N LEU A 514 22.55 -9.01 -11.68
CA LEU A 514 21.16 -9.23 -11.28
C LEU A 514 20.76 -8.35 -10.09
N GLY A 515 21.61 -7.38 -9.72
CA GLY A 515 21.39 -6.44 -8.63
C GLY A 515 21.54 -7.05 -7.24
N ARG A 516 22.31 -8.14 -7.09
CA ARG A 516 22.39 -8.91 -5.84
C ARG A 516 23.78 -8.89 -5.24
N CYS A 517 23.87 -8.85 -3.91
CA CYS A 517 25.12 -9.02 -3.18
C CYS A 517 25.10 -10.28 -2.33
N LYS A 518 26.27 -10.84 -2.02
CA LYS A 518 26.36 -11.84 -0.94
C LYS A 518 25.87 -11.22 0.38
N LEU A 519 25.19 -12.00 1.21
CA LEU A 519 24.64 -11.54 2.48
C LEU A 519 25.68 -10.84 3.36
N SER A 520 26.87 -11.42 3.51
CA SER A 520 28.00 -10.88 4.26
C SER A 520 28.43 -9.52 3.74
N ALA A 521 28.63 -9.40 2.42
CA ALA A 521 28.99 -8.14 1.77
C ALA A 521 27.90 -7.07 1.93
N PHE A 522 26.62 -7.45 1.83
CA PHE A 522 25.51 -6.55 2.08
C PHE A 522 25.55 -6.01 3.52
N VAL A 523 25.60 -6.89 4.52
CA VAL A 523 25.70 -6.50 5.94
C VAL A 523 26.95 -5.65 6.19
N ASP A 524 28.08 -5.98 5.55
CA ASP A 524 29.31 -5.24 5.71
C ASP A 524 29.26 -3.82 5.16
N SER A 525 28.55 -3.63 4.03
CA SER A 525 28.35 -2.31 3.44
C SER A 525 27.51 -1.38 4.32
N LEU A 526 26.65 -1.92 5.20
CA LEU A 526 25.78 -1.16 6.12
C LEU A 526 26.53 -0.63 7.36
N SER A 527 27.80 -0.24 7.20
CA SER A 527 28.63 0.26 8.29
C SER A 527 28.09 1.53 8.95
N PHE A 528 27.47 2.44 8.18
CA PHE A 528 26.80 3.63 8.69
C PHE A 528 25.74 3.28 9.74
N ALA A 529 24.81 2.40 9.41
CA ALA A 529 23.75 1.98 10.33
C ALA A 529 24.29 1.16 11.52
N ARG A 530 25.22 0.22 11.28
CA ARG A 530 25.82 -0.59 12.35
C ARG A 530 26.61 0.24 13.37
N GLN A 531 27.06 1.43 13.00
CA GLN A 531 27.76 2.37 13.89
C GLN A 531 26.82 3.36 14.59
N GLY A 532 25.51 3.30 14.36
CA GLY A 532 24.52 4.23 14.92
C GLY A 532 24.29 5.49 14.09
N GLY A 533 24.79 5.54 12.84
CA GLY A 533 24.69 6.71 11.98
C GLY A 533 25.30 7.95 12.62
N LYS A 534 24.56 9.05 12.62
CA LYS A 534 24.90 10.29 13.35
C LYS A 534 23.92 10.53 14.52
N TRP A 535 23.47 9.47 15.17
CA TRP A 535 22.47 9.57 16.25
C TRP A 535 22.96 10.39 17.44
N ASP A 536 24.28 10.45 17.65
CA ASP A 536 24.93 11.31 18.64
C ASP A 536 24.66 12.82 18.43
N GLN A 537 24.38 13.23 17.19
CA GLN A 537 24.07 14.63 16.84
C GLN A 537 22.60 15.01 17.07
N CYS A 538 21.73 14.04 17.38
CA CYS A 538 20.30 14.30 17.62
C CYS A 538 20.01 15.13 18.87
N PHE A 539 20.94 15.16 19.82
CA PHE A 539 20.74 15.74 21.16
C PHE A 539 21.90 16.66 21.61
N ALA A 540 22.76 17.06 20.66
CA ALA A 540 24.01 17.77 20.92
C ALA A 540 23.84 19.28 21.18
#